data_AF-A0A257AC16-F1
#
_entry.id   AF-A0A257AC16-F1
#
_cell.length_a   1.000
_cell.length_b   1.000
_cell.length_c   1.000
_cell.angle_alpha   90.00
_cell.angle_beta   90.00
_cell.angle_gamma   90.00
#
_symmetry.space_group_name_H-M   'P 1'
#
loop_
_entity.id
_entity.type
_entity.pdbx_description
1 polymer ?
#
loop_
_entity_poly.entity_id
_entity_poly.type
_entity_poly.pdbx_seq_one_letter_code
_entity_poly.pdbx_strand_id
1 'polypeptide(L)'
;MSFEPRIVGYLCNWCSYAGADLAGVSRFQYPPTIRAIRVMCSTRVEPSYILTAFLHGADGVLVGGCHLGDCHYITGNYYTIRKVNMARRLLKHAGIDERRLRLEWISASEGERFAQVVTEFTEELKKLGPLPEEERNSISLKAALRASMQPRLRIIATKEKVFTEEGNKYGEIFTQHEMERLANSMVWDELNEQKILLVLEGGDASLKDIAEKVDLPIDLTFKYIMDLLRRGRVVQEMDKEVKYALGRKKEKEREMPIFSSIEGNGKGIVIIGAGVGGIKKAIEIAKEKRVYIVERFPSITKDVIKRHKSSLKEYDDVLPKLKEMVEKGKICIVGNSLVRDIEDGKVKIWIYPTRINENCDNCGICEEVCPVKIIDRENGIFYRKAVYGRDGIPSTYFLEKETPFCQTGCPAHVDVRSYVAKIADGDFEGSLEIIRKRLPLPAVLGRVCPHPCETFCKRQALEKPISIRLLKRFAADWVYEQKEKIELPKPPENENGKYKVAIIGSGPAGLTAAHDLAMKGYKVTIFESLPVAGGMLAVGIPDYRLPHDVLEKEIKAILDLGIEIKLNTRVGKDISFDEIR
;
A
#
# COMPACT_ATOMS: atom_id res chain seq x y z
N MET A 1 47.40 -23.37 13.93
CA MET A 1 47.62 -21.91 14.13
C MET A 1 46.51 -21.40 15.02
N SER A 2 46.84 -20.70 16.10
CA SER A 2 45.85 -20.01 16.93
C SER A 2 45.12 -18.95 16.10
N PHE A 3 43.80 -18.89 16.17
CA PHE A 3 42.99 -17.89 15.49
C PHE A 3 43.42 -16.46 15.90
N GLU A 4 43.70 -15.62 14.91
CA GLU A 4 43.97 -14.20 15.10
C GLU A 4 42.81 -13.38 14.51
N PRO A 5 42.02 -12.69 15.35
CA PRO A 5 40.85 -11.97 14.89
C PRO A 5 41.25 -10.72 14.10
N ARG A 6 40.48 -10.42 13.05
CA ARG A 6 40.63 -9.16 12.28
C ARG A 6 39.70 -8.11 12.86
N ILE A 7 40.27 -7.05 13.45
CA ILE A 7 39.50 -5.96 14.05
C ILE A 7 39.56 -4.72 13.15
N VAL A 8 38.41 -4.16 12.80
CA VAL A 8 38.32 -2.84 12.16
C VAL A 8 38.01 -1.80 13.23
N GLY A 9 38.91 -0.84 13.42
CA GLY A 9 38.79 0.21 14.44
C GLY A 9 38.42 1.55 13.83
N TYR A 10 37.19 2.03 13.97
CA TYR A 10 36.83 3.40 13.60
C TYR A 10 37.12 4.35 14.76
N LEU A 11 38.16 5.17 14.62
CA LEU A 11 38.66 6.00 15.73
C LEU A 11 38.44 7.49 15.47
N CYS A 12 37.85 8.17 16.44
CA CYS A 12 37.72 9.63 16.44
C CYS A 12 39.10 10.30 16.38
N ASN A 13 39.28 11.20 15.40
CA ASN A 13 40.50 11.95 15.15
C ASN A 13 41.02 12.67 16.39
N TRP A 14 40.12 13.26 17.17
CA TRP A 14 40.48 14.15 18.28
C TRP A 14 40.90 13.42 19.55
N CYS A 15 40.41 12.21 19.78
CA CYS A 15 40.63 11.49 21.04
C CYS A 15 41.19 10.10 20.77
N SER A 16 40.36 9.13 20.37
CA SER A 16 40.79 7.73 20.31
C SER A 16 41.88 7.44 19.27
N TYR A 17 41.92 8.17 18.15
CA TYR A 17 43.01 8.03 17.19
C TYR A 17 44.31 8.63 17.73
N ALA A 18 44.24 9.79 18.38
CA ALA A 18 45.39 10.39 19.06
C ALA A 18 45.89 9.51 20.23
N GLY A 19 44.98 8.86 20.96
CA GLY A 19 45.30 7.85 21.97
C GLY A 19 45.99 6.63 21.37
N ALA A 20 45.57 6.18 20.18
CA ALA A 20 46.26 5.11 19.45
C ALA A 20 47.68 5.52 19.01
N ASP A 21 47.84 6.75 18.49
CA ASP A 21 49.15 7.31 18.12
C ASP A 21 50.06 7.41 19.36
N LEU A 22 49.53 7.90 20.48
CA LEU A 22 50.25 7.95 21.75
C LEU A 22 50.66 6.55 22.21
N ALA A 23 49.80 5.55 22.06
CA ALA A 23 50.13 4.18 22.41
C ALA A 23 51.35 3.66 21.62
N GLY A 24 51.42 4.01 20.34
CA GLY A 24 52.56 3.70 19.48
C GLY A 24 53.84 4.43 19.89
N VAL A 25 53.77 5.74 20.11
CA VAL A 25 54.94 6.57 20.51
C VAL A 25 55.47 6.16 21.89
N SER A 26 54.57 5.87 22.84
CA SER A 26 54.88 5.37 24.18
C SER A 26 55.28 3.89 24.21
N ARG A 27 55.22 3.19 23.06
CA ARG A 27 55.61 1.78 22.90
C ARG A 27 54.83 0.80 23.79
N PHE A 28 53.59 1.12 24.14
CA PHE A 28 52.71 0.17 24.83
C PHE A 28 52.47 -1.05 23.94
N GLN A 29 52.58 -2.24 24.53
CA GLN A 29 52.41 -3.49 23.80
C GLN A 29 50.93 -3.86 23.72
N TYR A 30 50.45 -4.17 22.52
CA TYR A 30 49.12 -4.71 22.27
C TYR A 30 49.12 -5.58 21.00
N PRO A 31 48.16 -6.50 20.84
CA PRO A 31 48.11 -7.38 19.67
C PRO A 31 47.98 -6.60 18.35
N PRO A 32 48.69 -6.99 17.27
CA PRO A 32 48.61 -6.33 15.96
C PRO A 32 47.36 -6.76 15.15
N THR A 33 46.21 -6.90 15.81
CA THR A 33 44.94 -7.41 15.25
C THR A 33 44.03 -6.31 14.72
N ILE A 34 44.26 -5.05 15.13
CA ILE A 34 43.44 -3.91 14.79
C ILE A 34 43.96 -3.14 13.57
N ARG A 35 43.05 -2.81 12.64
CA ARG A 35 43.28 -1.83 11.57
C ARG A 35 42.51 -0.56 11.89
N ALA A 36 43.24 0.49 12.28
CA ALA A 36 42.66 1.78 12.61
C ALA A 36 42.26 2.56 11.35
N ILE A 37 41.01 3.01 11.31
CA ILE A 37 40.44 3.92 10.32
C ILE A 37 40.14 5.22 11.04
N ARG A 38 40.86 6.28 10.67
CA ARG A 38 40.65 7.62 11.22
C ARG A 38 39.36 8.23 10.66
N VAL A 39 38.48 8.66 11.57
CA VAL A 39 37.28 9.44 11.23
C VAL A 39 37.32 10.76 11.99
N MET A 40 36.87 11.86 11.38
CA MET A 40 36.88 13.17 12.06
C MET A 40 36.10 13.17 13.39
N CYS A 41 35.04 12.38 13.46
CA CYS A 41 34.28 12.15 14.68
C CYS A 41 33.70 10.74 14.67
N SER A 42 33.57 10.10 15.84
CA SER A 42 32.88 8.81 15.98
C SER A 42 31.43 8.86 15.50
N THR A 43 30.78 10.03 15.46
CA THR A 43 29.41 10.20 14.93
C THR A 43 29.30 9.92 13.43
N ARG A 44 30.41 10.05 12.69
CA ARG A 44 30.46 9.79 11.25
C ARG A 44 30.41 8.30 10.92
N VAL A 45 30.57 7.43 11.93
CA VAL A 45 30.42 5.99 11.79
C VAL A 45 28.94 5.66 11.70
N GLU A 46 28.44 5.48 10.48
CA GLU A 46 27.07 5.00 10.24
C GLU A 46 26.96 3.50 10.54
N PRO A 47 25.77 3.00 10.95
CA PRO A 47 25.58 1.56 11.17
C PRO A 47 25.93 0.70 9.95
N SER A 48 25.73 1.23 8.74
CA SER A 48 26.10 0.56 7.50
C SER A 48 27.60 0.30 7.37
N TYR A 49 28.47 1.16 7.90
CA TYR A 49 29.92 0.95 7.86
C TYR A 49 30.32 -0.23 8.74
N ILE A 50 29.72 -0.33 9.92
CA ILE A 50 29.94 -1.42 10.87
C ILE A 50 29.53 -2.76 10.24
N LEU A 51 28.32 -2.83 9.67
CA LEU A 51 27.81 -4.04 9.00
C LEU A 51 28.63 -4.41 7.76
N THR A 52 29.10 -3.40 7.02
CA THR A 52 29.99 -3.60 5.86
C THR A 52 31.33 -4.22 6.28
N ALA A 53 31.89 -3.82 7.43
CA ALA A 53 33.14 -4.39 7.92
C ALA A 53 33.03 -5.90 8.17
N PHE A 54 31.94 -6.37 8.79
CA PHE A 54 31.68 -7.80 8.98
C PHE A 54 31.52 -8.55 7.64
N LEU A 55 30.79 -7.97 6.68
CA LEU A 55 30.63 -8.52 5.33
C LEU A 55 31.96 -8.67 4.58
N HIS A 56 32.94 -7.81 4.87
CA HIS A 56 34.27 -7.83 4.24
C HIS A 56 35.33 -8.52 5.11
N GLY A 57 34.90 -9.33 6.07
CA GLY A 57 35.75 -10.28 6.78
C GLY A 57 36.38 -9.78 8.08
N ALA A 58 35.81 -8.74 8.69
CA ALA A 58 36.12 -8.41 10.08
C ALA A 58 35.50 -9.43 11.04
N ASP A 59 36.26 -9.83 12.06
CA ASP A 59 35.76 -10.68 13.16
C ASP A 59 35.20 -9.85 14.33
N GLY A 60 35.62 -8.58 14.40
CA GLY A 60 35.08 -7.59 15.31
C GLY A 60 35.27 -6.16 14.81
N VAL A 61 34.43 -5.25 15.31
CA VAL A 61 34.49 -3.82 15.01
C VAL A 61 34.59 -3.05 16.32
N LEU A 62 35.60 -2.18 16.40
CA LEU A 62 35.77 -1.24 17.51
C LEU A 62 35.40 0.17 17.03
N VAL A 63 34.54 0.86 17.76
CA VAL A 63 34.26 2.28 17.57
C VAL A 63 34.82 3.06 18.76
N GLY A 64 35.82 3.89 18.51
CA GLY A 64 36.46 4.73 19.52
C GLY A 64 35.98 6.18 19.43
N GLY A 65 35.50 6.73 20.55
CA GLY A 65 35.15 8.15 20.67
C GLY A 65 35.82 8.87 21.85
N CYS A 66 35.51 10.16 21.98
CA CYS A 66 35.87 10.96 23.16
C CYS A 66 34.95 10.63 24.34
N HIS A 67 35.45 10.81 25.58
CA HIS A 67 34.65 10.70 26.81
C HIS A 67 33.40 11.56 26.75
N LEU A 68 32.33 11.08 27.39
CA LEU A 68 31.07 11.81 27.50
C LEU A 68 31.32 13.09 28.33
N GLY A 69 30.87 14.24 27.80
CA GLY A 69 31.20 15.56 28.36
C GLY A 69 32.39 16.24 27.66
N ASP A 70 33.39 15.47 27.23
CA ASP A 70 34.64 15.99 26.64
C ASP A 70 34.66 15.91 25.10
N CYS A 71 33.49 15.88 24.47
CA CYS A 71 33.41 15.75 23.03
C CYS A 71 33.85 17.04 22.33
N HIS A 72 34.80 16.93 21.38
CA HIS A 72 35.21 18.07 20.55
C HIS A 72 34.03 18.74 19.82
N TYR A 73 33.01 17.95 19.44
CA TYR A 73 31.80 18.45 18.80
C TYR A 73 30.61 18.58 19.77
N ILE A 74 30.90 18.70 21.08
CA ILE A 74 29.96 18.89 22.19
C ILE A 74 29.05 17.69 22.43
N THR A 75 28.26 17.29 21.44
CA THR A 75 27.25 16.22 21.56
C THR A 75 27.49 15.03 20.63
N GLY A 76 28.56 15.03 19.83
CA GLY A 76 28.80 14.02 18.80
C GLY A 76 28.80 12.58 19.31
N ASN A 77 29.50 12.30 20.41
CA ASN A 77 29.58 10.96 21.01
C ASN A 77 28.23 10.42 21.51
N TYR A 78 27.30 11.27 21.93
CA TYR A 78 25.94 10.84 22.28
C TYR A 78 25.17 10.29 21.06
N TYR A 79 25.35 10.88 19.87
CA TYR A 79 24.81 10.33 18.63
C TYR A 79 25.51 9.02 18.23
N THR A 80 26.81 8.87 18.54
CA THR A 80 27.52 7.60 18.32
C THR A 80 26.89 6.46 19.10
N ILE A 81 26.52 6.67 20.38
CA ILE A 81 25.84 5.65 21.20
C ILE A 81 24.62 5.09 20.46
N ARG A 82 23.76 5.97 19.95
CA ARG A 82 22.52 5.58 19.26
C ARG A 82 22.78 4.82 17.97
N LYS A 83 23.74 5.27 17.16
CA LYS A 83 24.11 4.59 15.91
C LYS A 83 24.71 3.21 16.19
N VAL A 84 25.59 3.08 17.18
CA VAL A 84 26.15 1.79 17.58
C VAL A 84 25.06 0.88 18.14
N ASN A 85 24.14 1.39 18.96
CA ASN A 85 23.02 0.60 19.47
C ASN A 85 22.08 0.13 18.35
N MET A 86 21.84 0.96 17.34
CA MET A 86 21.11 0.54 16.12
C MET A 86 21.86 -0.58 15.39
N ALA A 87 23.18 -0.45 15.22
CA ALA A 87 24.00 -1.51 14.62
C ALA A 87 23.98 -2.81 15.44
N ARG A 88 24.03 -2.74 16.78
CA ARG A 88 23.88 -3.92 17.67
C ARG A 88 22.54 -4.61 17.48
N ARG A 89 21.44 -3.84 17.42
CA ARG A 89 20.09 -4.40 17.16
C ARG A 89 20.05 -5.13 15.81
N LEU A 90 20.65 -4.55 14.78
CA LEU A 90 20.72 -5.15 13.44
C LEU A 90 21.59 -6.41 13.42
N LEU A 91 22.75 -6.41 14.09
CA LEU A 91 23.63 -7.58 14.23
C LEU A 91 22.93 -8.73 14.96
N LYS A 92 22.25 -8.43 16.07
CA LYS A 92 21.49 -9.40 16.85
C LYS A 92 20.41 -10.10 16.00
N HIS A 93 19.66 -9.34 15.20
CA HIS A 93 18.66 -9.91 14.28
C HIS A 93 19.30 -10.63 13.08
N ALA A 94 20.54 -10.28 12.72
CA ALA A 94 21.31 -10.98 11.71
C ALA A 94 21.91 -12.30 12.21
N GLY A 95 21.80 -12.61 13.51
CA GLY A 95 22.38 -13.80 14.13
C GLY A 95 23.85 -13.62 14.56
N ILE A 96 24.40 -12.41 14.47
CA ILE A 96 25.79 -12.13 14.86
C ILE A 96 25.84 -11.69 16.32
N ASP A 97 26.74 -12.30 17.08
CA ASP A 97 26.96 -11.97 18.50
C ASP A 97 27.34 -10.49 18.66
N GLU A 98 26.55 -9.76 19.47
CA GLU A 98 26.70 -8.32 19.70
C GLU A 98 28.03 -7.95 20.35
N ARG A 99 28.68 -8.89 21.05
CA ARG A 99 30.01 -8.71 21.64
C ARG A 99 31.09 -8.49 20.60
N ARG A 100 30.84 -8.84 19.33
CA ARG A 100 31.74 -8.53 18.20
C ARG A 100 31.75 -7.04 17.84
N LEU A 101 30.86 -6.22 18.40
CA LEU A 101 30.83 -4.77 18.23
C LEU A 101 31.05 -4.03 19.54
N ARG A 102 32.24 -3.43 19.67
CA ARG A 102 32.66 -2.70 20.86
C ARG A 102 32.65 -1.19 20.64
N LEU A 103 32.14 -0.44 21.62
CA LEU A 103 32.16 1.02 21.66
C LEU A 103 32.91 1.44 22.91
N GLU A 104 33.95 2.25 22.74
CA GLU A 104 34.83 2.66 23.83
C GLU A 104 35.13 4.15 23.77
N TRP A 105 35.35 4.73 24.95
CA TRP A 105 35.71 6.12 25.12
C TRP A 105 37.16 6.22 25.57
N ILE A 106 37.98 6.87 24.76
CA ILE A 106 39.44 6.95 24.92
C ILE A 106 39.87 8.38 24.58
N SER A 107 40.46 9.06 25.56
CA SER A 107 41.07 10.39 25.43
C SER A 107 42.37 10.35 24.63
N ALA A 108 42.80 11.51 24.14
CA ALA A 108 44.09 11.66 23.45
C ALA A 108 45.30 11.33 24.35
N SER A 109 45.17 11.51 25.67
CA SER A 109 46.21 11.20 26.65
C SER A 109 46.20 9.76 27.16
N GLU A 110 45.24 8.94 26.74
CA GLU A 110 45.01 7.59 27.27
C GLU A 110 45.58 6.49 26.35
N GLY A 111 46.88 6.58 26.04
CA GLY A 111 47.55 5.59 25.18
C GLY A 111 47.59 4.18 25.79
N GLU A 112 47.80 4.08 27.11
CA GLU A 112 47.79 2.79 27.82
C GLU A 112 46.41 2.14 27.77
N ARG A 113 45.34 2.92 27.99
CA ARG A 113 43.95 2.47 27.88
C ARG A 113 43.64 1.94 26.49
N PHE A 114 44.12 2.60 25.44
CA PHE A 114 43.95 2.10 24.07
C PHE A 114 44.57 0.71 23.90
N ALA A 115 45.80 0.52 24.36
CA ALA A 115 46.48 -0.78 24.32
C ALA A 115 45.71 -1.86 25.11
N GLN A 116 45.21 -1.52 26.30
CA GLN A 116 44.38 -2.40 27.13
C GLN A 116 43.09 -2.82 26.40
N VAL A 117 42.32 -1.85 25.87
CA VAL A 117 41.07 -2.08 25.15
C VAL A 117 41.28 -3.01 23.95
N VAL A 118 42.32 -2.78 23.14
CA VAL A 118 42.61 -3.63 21.97
C VAL A 118 42.98 -5.06 22.41
N THR A 119 43.72 -5.19 23.51
CA THR A 119 44.11 -6.49 24.07
C THR A 119 42.90 -7.26 24.58
N GLU A 120 42.08 -6.63 25.43
CA GLU A 120 40.85 -7.23 25.97
C GLU A 120 39.89 -7.66 24.85
N PHE A 121 39.68 -6.78 23.86
CA PHE A 121 38.78 -7.08 22.76
C PHE A 121 39.31 -8.21 21.87
N THR A 122 40.63 -8.27 21.67
CA THR A 122 41.26 -9.40 20.97
C THR A 122 41.05 -10.72 21.71
N GLU A 123 41.20 -10.74 23.03
CA GLU A 123 40.98 -11.93 23.84
C GLU A 123 39.51 -12.37 23.84
N GLU A 124 38.58 -11.42 23.91
CA GLU A 124 37.15 -11.67 23.80
C GLU A 124 36.80 -12.31 22.45
N LEU A 125 37.30 -11.77 21.34
CA LEU A 125 37.08 -12.33 20.01
C LEU A 125 37.74 -13.71 19.84
N LYS A 126 38.90 -13.95 20.46
CA LYS A 126 39.52 -15.29 20.49
C LYS A 126 38.64 -16.32 21.18
N LYS A 127 37.93 -15.95 22.26
CA LYS A 127 36.95 -16.82 22.94
C LYS A 127 35.73 -17.10 22.06
N LEU A 128 35.28 -16.12 21.27
CA LEU A 128 34.16 -16.28 20.33
C LEU A 128 34.53 -17.07 19.07
N GLY A 129 35.82 -17.13 18.72
CA GLY A 129 36.30 -17.76 17.50
C GLY A 129 36.05 -16.93 16.23
N PRO A 130 36.51 -17.43 15.07
CA PRO A 130 36.32 -16.77 13.78
C PRO A 130 34.83 -16.63 13.47
N LEU A 131 34.43 -15.50 12.88
CA LEU A 131 33.07 -15.36 12.35
C LEU A 131 32.93 -16.28 11.11
N PRO A 132 32.04 -17.28 11.10
CA PRO A 132 31.92 -18.22 9.99
C PRO A 132 31.57 -17.54 8.66
N GLU A 133 32.08 -18.08 7.56
CA GLU A 133 31.85 -17.52 6.22
C GLU A 133 30.36 -17.60 5.79
N GLU A 134 29.63 -18.57 6.33
CA GLU A 134 28.18 -18.72 6.15
C GLU A 134 27.40 -17.57 6.81
N GLU A 135 27.79 -17.17 8.03
CA GLU A 135 27.18 -16.03 8.72
C GLU A 135 27.54 -14.71 8.03
N ARG A 136 28.78 -14.57 7.56
CA ARG A 136 29.24 -13.39 6.79
C ARG A 136 28.45 -13.22 5.49
N ASN A 137 28.17 -14.30 4.77
CA ASN A 137 27.43 -14.24 3.51
C ASN A 137 25.92 -14.42 3.66
N SER A 138 25.43 -14.51 4.90
CA SER A 138 24.02 -14.75 5.20
C SER A 138 23.11 -13.68 4.60
N ILE A 139 21.90 -14.12 4.24
CA ILE A 139 20.86 -13.20 3.77
C ILE A 139 20.50 -12.18 4.86
N SER A 140 20.57 -12.58 6.13
CA SER A 140 20.24 -11.76 7.28
C SER A 140 21.23 -10.61 7.48
N LEU A 141 22.55 -10.84 7.32
CA LEU A 141 23.54 -9.76 7.41
C LEU A 141 23.46 -8.79 6.23
N LYS A 142 23.23 -9.31 5.01
CA LYS A 142 22.99 -8.47 3.82
C LYS A 142 21.71 -7.63 3.97
N ALA A 143 20.65 -8.22 4.51
CA ALA A 143 19.40 -7.53 4.80
C ALA A 143 19.58 -6.46 5.87
N ALA A 144 20.33 -6.75 6.94
CA ALA A 144 20.68 -5.79 7.98
C ALA A 144 21.45 -4.59 7.42
N LEU A 145 22.43 -4.81 6.53
CA LEU A 145 23.15 -3.73 5.85
C LEU A 145 22.17 -2.85 5.05
N ARG A 146 21.29 -3.46 4.24
CA ARG A 146 20.31 -2.71 3.46
C ARG A 146 19.33 -1.94 4.34
N ALA A 147 18.83 -2.57 5.40
CA ALA A 147 17.90 -1.97 6.35
C ALA A 147 18.52 -0.76 7.04
N SER A 148 19.80 -0.83 7.41
CA SER A 148 20.54 0.27 8.05
C SER A 148 20.59 1.55 7.21
N MET A 149 20.47 1.43 5.88
CA MET A 149 20.49 2.56 4.95
C MET A 149 19.11 3.18 4.75
N GLN A 150 18.05 2.54 5.25
CA GLN A 150 16.68 2.97 5.01
C GLN A 150 16.35 4.22 5.84
N PRO A 151 15.58 5.18 5.27
CA PRO A 151 15.28 6.44 5.94
C PRO A 151 14.70 6.25 7.35
N ARG A 152 13.86 5.23 7.55
CA ARG A 152 13.21 4.96 8.85
C ARG A 152 14.23 4.69 9.96
N LEU A 153 15.16 3.77 9.73
CA LEU A 153 16.19 3.44 10.73
C LEU A 153 17.20 4.57 10.93
N ARG A 154 17.56 5.28 9.86
CA ARG A 154 18.45 6.45 9.94
C ARG A 154 17.84 7.58 10.76
N ILE A 155 16.54 7.83 10.62
CA ILE A 155 15.84 8.86 11.39
C ILE A 155 15.75 8.46 12.86
N ILE A 156 15.39 7.21 13.18
CA ILE A 156 15.37 6.76 14.58
C ILE A 156 16.74 6.89 15.22
N ALA A 157 17.80 6.42 14.56
CA ALA A 157 19.16 6.47 15.09
C ALA A 157 19.69 7.91 15.33
N THR A 158 19.08 8.92 14.70
CA THR A 158 19.53 10.32 14.80
C THR A 158 18.60 11.22 15.58
N LYS A 159 17.28 11.01 15.52
CA LYS A 159 16.27 11.91 16.08
C LYS A 159 15.64 11.42 17.38
N GLU A 160 16.11 10.31 17.95
CA GLU A 160 15.60 9.78 19.23
C GLU A 160 15.51 10.87 20.32
N LYS A 161 16.54 11.72 20.48
CA LYS A 161 16.52 12.84 21.45
C LYS A 161 15.32 13.76 21.28
N VAL A 162 15.06 14.11 20.02
CA VAL A 162 13.99 15.04 19.67
C VAL A 162 12.66 14.44 20.11
N PHE A 163 12.45 13.14 19.89
CA PHE A 163 11.22 12.46 20.28
C PHE A 163 11.07 12.26 21.79
N THR A 164 12.17 12.15 22.54
CA THR A 164 12.15 11.96 24.00
C THR A 164 12.16 13.25 24.81
N GLU A 165 12.66 14.36 24.24
CA GLU A 165 12.83 15.64 24.95
C GLU A 165 11.94 16.76 24.39
N GLU A 166 11.90 16.94 23.07
CA GLU A 166 11.16 18.03 22.42
C GLU A 166 9.75 17.60 21.99
N GLY A 167 9.53 16.30 21.81
CA GLY A 167 8.32 15.71 21.28
C GLY A 167 8.23 15.76 19.75
N ASN A 168 7.23 15.08 19.19
CA ASN A 168 6.97 15.11 17.75
C ASN A 168 6.16 16.38 17.36
N LYS A 169 5.81 16.50 16.06
CA LYS A 169 5.01 17.62 15.53
C LYS A 169 3.64 17.79 16.23
N TYR A 170 3.14 16.75 16.89
CA TYR A 170 1.87 16.72 17.61
C TYR A 170 2.03 16.97 19.12
N GLY A 171 3.26 17.26 19.59
CA GLY A 171 3.57 17.46 21.00
C GLY A 171 3.68 16.18 21.81
N GLU A 172 3.69 15.01 21.16
CA GLU A 172 3.83 13.73 21.85
C GLU A 172 5.30 13.50 22.21
N ILE A 173 5.57 13.34 23.51
CA ILE A 173 6.88 13.01 24.05
C ILE A 173 6.89 11.52 24.37
N PHE A 174 7.83 10.79 23.78
CA PHE A 174 7.95 9.36 23.95
C PHE A 174 8.85 9.04 25.13
N THR A 175 8.44 8.07 25.94
CA THR A 175 9.34 7.47 26.94
C THR A 175 10.46 6.69 26.25
N GLN A 176 11.58 6.51 26.93
CA GLN A 176 12.69 5.70 26.40
C GLN A 176 12.23 4.28 26.05
N HIS A 177 11.37 3.68 26.87
CA HIS A 177 10.83 2.35 26.62
C HIS A 177 9.96 2.28 25.35
N GLU A 178 9.13 3.29 25.09
CA GLU A 178 8.33 3.36 23.86
C GLU A 178 9.21 3.54 22.62
N MET A 179 10.26 4.37 22.72
CA MET A 179 11.25 4.52 21.66
C MET A 179 11.99 3.21 21.37
N GLU A 180 12.35 2.45 22.40
CA GLU A 180 13.02 1.17 22.23
C GLU A 180 12.12 0.13 21.56
N ARG A 181 10.85 0.05 21.97
CA ARG A 181 9.84 -0.83 21.38
C ARG A 181 9.60 -0.48 19.92
N LEU A 182 9.46 0.81 19.62
CA LEU A 182 9.29 1.33 18.27
C LEU A 182 10.51 0.98 17.40
N ALA A 183 11.72 1.25 17.88
CA ALA A 183 12.96 0.95 17.16
C ALA A 183 13.10 -0.54 16.88
N ASN A 184 12.78 -1.42 17.84
CA ASN A 184 12.80 -2.87 17.63
C ASN A 184 11.79 -3.32 16.57
N SER A 185 10.56 -2.81 16.62
CA SER A 185 9.55 -3.11 15.60
C SER A 185 9.96 -2.63 14.22
N MET A 186 10.58 -1.45 14.11
CA MET A 186 11.04 -0.93 12.82
C MET A 186 12.21 -1.72 12.26
N VAL A 187 13.17 -2.11 13.11
CA VAL A 187 14.29 -2.97 12.72
C VAL A 187 13.75 -4.31 12.20
N TRP A 188 12.81 -4.92 12.91
CA TRP A 188 12.16 -6.16 12.49
C TRP A 188 11.51 -6.04 11.12
N ASP A 189 10.65 -5.02 10.93
CA ASP A 189 9.95 -4.80 9.67
C ASP A 189 10.91 -4.57 8.50
N GLU A 190 11.89 -3.68 8.68
CA GLU A 190 12.81 -3.31 7.61
C GLU A 190 13.71 -4.48 7.23
N LEU A 191 14.20 -5.24 8.20
CA LEU A 191 15.06 -6.40 7.96
C LEU A 191 14.32 -7.50 7.20
N ASN A 192 13.06 -7.78 7.58
CA ASN A 192 12.25 -8.79 6.89
C ASN A 192 11.87 -8.36 5.47
N GLU A 193 11.54 -7.08 5.26
CA GLU A 193 11.31 -6.52 3.92
C GLU A 193 12.56 -6.68 3.04
N GLN A 194 13.75 -6.35 3.57
CA GLN A 194 15.00 -6.47 2.83
C GLN A 194 15.41 -7.93 2.56
N LYS A 195 15.13 -8.87 3.48
CA LYS A 195 15.33 -10.32 3.26
C LYS A 195 14.51 -10.80 2.07
N ILE A 196 13.22 -10.45 2.03
CA ILE A 196 12.32 -10.82 0.92
C ILE A 196 12.85 -10.26 -0.40
N LEU A 197 13.24 -8.99 -0.43
CA LEU A 197 13.81 -8.37 -1.64
C LEU A 197 15.09 -9.09 -2.11
N LEU A 198 15.97 -9.50 -1.18
CA LEU A 198 17.18 -10.26 -1.50
C LEU A 198 16.86 -11.66 -2.08
N VAL A 199 15.83 -12.35 -1.57
CA VAL A 199 15.38 -13.62 -2.16
C VAL A 199 14.93 -13.40 -3.61
N LEU A 200 14.17 -12.34 -3.85
CA LEU A 200 13.63 -12.01 -5.18
C LEU A 200 14.68 -11.46 -6.16
N GLU A 201 15.86 -11.05 -5.68
CA GLU A 201 17.02 -10.76 -6.55
C GLU A 201 17.62 -12.03 -7.15
N GLY A 202 17.45 -13.17 -6.47
CA GLY A 202 17.91 -14.47 -6.97
C GLY A 202 17.00 -15.09 -8.03
N GLY A 203 15.78 -14.58 -8.22
CA GLY A 203 14.80 -15.09 -9.18
C GLY A 203 13.35 -14.92 -8.71
N ASP A 204 12.41 -15.33 -9.55
CA ASP A 204 11.00 -15.46 -9.18
C ASP A 204 10.81 -16.60 -8.16
N ALA A 205 9.95 -16.39 -7.16
CA ALA A 205 9.72 -17.37 -6.10
C ALA A 205 8.24 -17.42 -5.69
N SER A 206 7.76 -18.59 -5.28
CA SER A 206 6.42 -18.72 -4.69
C SER A 206 6.39 -18.13 -3.28
N LEU A 207 5.20 -17.86 -2.74
CA LEU A 207 5.09 -17.36 -1.37
C LEU A 207 5.73 -18.31 -0.35
N LYS A 208 5.56 -19.62 -0.55
CA LYS A 208 6.09 -20.67 0.34
C LYS A 208 7.61 -20.67 0.32
N ASP A 209 8.21 -20.63 -0.87
CA ASP A 209 9.66 -20.60 -1.02
C ASP A 209 10.26 -19.35 -0.38
N ILE A 210 9.58 -18.20 -0.51
CA ILE A 210 10.03 -16.95 0.13
C ILE A 210 9.97 -17.11 1.65
N ALA A 211 8.83 -17.58 2.19
CA ALA A 211 8.62 -17.75 3.63
C ALA A 211 9.65 -18.69 4.26
N GLU A 212 9.96 -19.82 3.61
CA GLU A 212 11.00 -20.76 4.04
C GLU A 212 12.40 -20.13 3.99
N LYS A 213 12.75 -19.43 2.91
CA LYS A 213 14.09 -18.82 2.75
C LYS A 213 14.35 -17.67 3.71
N VAL A 214 13.32 -16.93 4.13
CA VAL A 214 13.47 -15.79 5.04
C VAL A 214 13.23 -16.16 6.51
N ASP A 215 12.81 -17.40 6.77
CA ASP A 215 12.40 -17.92 8.07
C ASP A 215 11.29 -17.07 8.72
N LEU A 216 10.17 -16.91 7.99
CA LEU A 216 9.00 -16.18 8.48
C LEU A 216 7.72 -16.99 8.26
N PRO A 217 6.71 -16.84 9.13
CA PRO A 217 5.38 -17.36 8.88
C PRO A 217 4.83 -16.91 7.53
N ILE A 218 4.10 -17.79 6.84
CA ILE A 218 3.57 -17.55 5.49
C ILE A 218 2.64 -16.34 5.48
N ASP A 219 1.83 -16.14 6.52
CA ASP A 219 0.93 -15.00 6.69
C ASP A 219 1.67 -13.67 6.83
N LEU A 220 2.76 -13.64 7.58
CA LEU A 220 3.58 -12.46 7.75
C LEU A 220 4.36 -12.14 6.47
N THR A 221 4.91 -13.16 5.82
CA THR A 221 5.58 -13.06 4.52
C THR A 221 4.63 -12.49 3.47
N PHE A 222 3.39 -12.99 3.45
CA PHE A 222 2.34 -12.51 2.57
C PHE A 222 2.05 -11.03 2.80
N LYS A 223 1.95 -10.59 4.07
CA LYS A 223 1.73 -9.19 4.41
C LYS A 223 2.82 -8.28 3.85
N TYR A 224 4.09 -8.65 3.98
CA TYR A 224 5.21 -7.89 3.42
C TYR A 224 5.22 -7.90 1.89
N ILE A 225 4.97 -9.04 1.24
CA ILE A 225 4.87 -9.15 -0.22
C ILE A 225 3.75 -8.26 -0.76
N MET A 226 2.59 -8.23 -0.11
CA MET A 226 1.47 -7.36 -0.49
C MET A 226 1.85 -5.88 -0.40
N ASP A 227 2.53 -5.48 0.67
CA ASP A 227 2.98 -4.09 0.80
C ASP A 227 4.04 -3.73 -0.26
N LEU A 228 4.96 -4.64 -0.57
CA LEU A 228 5.96 -4.48 -1.63
C LEU A 228 5.34 -4.38 -3.03
N LEU A 229 4.33 -5.20 -3.35
CA LEU A 229 3.54 -5.10 -4.58
C LEU A 229 2.87 -3.72 -4.69
N ARG A 230 2.28 -3.25 -3.58
CA ARG A 230 1.62 -1.95 -3.51
C ARG A 230 2.59 -0.78 -3.65
N ARG A 231 3.87 -0.96 -3.33
CA ARG A 231 4.96 0.02 -3.57
C ARG A 231 5.57 -0.12 -4.97
N GLY A 232 5.13 -1.08 -5.79
CA GLY A 232 5.69 -1.38 -7.10
C GLY A 232 7.12 -1.94 -7.04
N ARG A 233 7.54 -2.46 -5.88
CA ARG A 233 8.87 -3.03 -5.66
C ARG A 233 8.94 -4.51 -6.04
N VAL A 234 7.80 -5.18 -5.98
CA VAL A 234 7.59 -6.58 -6.37
C VAL A 234 6.46 -6.59 -7.40
N VAL A 235 6.50 -7.51 -8.34
CA VAL A 235 5.42 -7.83 -9.28
C VAL A 235 4.96 -9.26 -9.04
N GLN A 236 3.69 -9.50 -9.37
CA GLN A 236 3.08 -10.81 -9.32
C GLN A 236 2.93 -11.30 -10.76
N GLU A 237 3.40 -12.52 -11.01
CA GLU A 237 3.22 -13.24 -12.27
C GLU A 237 2.23 -14.39 -12.04
N MET A 238 1.31 -14.55 -12.99
CA MET A 238 0.19 -15.48 -12.88
C MET A 238 0.12 -16.35 -14.14
N ASP A 239 0.94 -17.39 -14.18
CA ASP A 239 0.86 -18.43 -15.23
C ASP A 239 0.10 -19.66 -14.72
N LYS A 240 0.77 -20.54 -13.95
CA LYS A 240 0.21 -21.79 -13.38
C LYS A 240 0.24 -21.82 -11.85
N GLU A 241 1.23 -21.19 -11.24
CA GLU A 241 1.34 -20.94 -9.80
C GLU A 241 1.65 -19.46 -9.59
N VAL A 242 1.17 -18.89 -8.48
CA VAL A 242 1.44 -17.50 -8.13
C VAL A 242 2.91 -17.35 -7.72
N LYS A 243 3.66 -16.60 -8.52
CA LYS A 243 5.04 -16.26 -8.23
C LYS A 243 5.22 -14.75 -8.11
N TYR A 244 6.23 -14.37 -7.34
CA TYR A 244 6.61 -12.99 -7.12
C TYR A 244 8.01 -12.77 -7.69
N ALA A 245 8.22 -11.64 -8.33
CA ALA A 245 9.52 -11.21 -8.86
C ALA A 245 9.77 -9.75 -8.51
N LEU A 246 11.02 -9.30 -8.58
CA LEU A 246 11.30 -7.87 -8.41
C LEU A 246 10.64 -7.04 -9.51
N GLY A 247 10.03 -5.93 -9.11
CA GLY A 247 9.49 -4.94 -10.04
C GLY A 247 10.64 -4.34 -10.85
N ARG A 248 10.79 -4.75 -12.11
CA ARG A 248 11.71 -4.07 -13.04
C ARG A 248 11.19 -2.64 -13.20
N LYS A 249 12.08 -1.64 -13.09
CA LYS A 249 11.81 -0.22 -13.38
C LYS A 249 11.41 0.06 -14.86
N LYS A 250 11.11 -0.99 -15.63
CA LYS A 250 10.50 -0.96 -16.94
C LYS A 250 9.26 -1.84 -16.90
N GLU A 251 8.14 -1.27 -16.47
CA GLU A 251 6.85 -1.71 -16.97
C GLU A 251 6.21 -0.53 -17.67
N LYS A 252 6.07 -0.67 -18.99
CA LYS A 252 5.00 -0.03 -19.75
C LYS A 252 3.72 -0.22 -18.95
N GLU A 253 3.05 0.89 -18.68
CA GLU A 253 1.59 1.02 -18.59
C GLU A 253 0.86 -0.32 -18.38
N ARG A 254 0.82 -0.83 -17.13
CA ARG A 254 -0.26 -1.74 -16.77
C ARG A 254 -1.53 -0.90 -16.76
N GLU A 255 -2.42 -1.14 -17.70
CA GLU A 255 -3.77 -0.58 -17.68
C GLU A 255 -4.47 -1.06 -16.40
N MET A 256 -4.53 -0.19 -15.39
CA MET A 256 -5.36 -0.42 -14.21
C MET A 256 -6.83 -0.21 -14.60
N PRO A 257 -7.74 -1.10 -14.19
CA PRO A 257 -9.15 -0.99 -14.54
C PRO A 257 -9.75 0.30 -13.98
N ILE A 258 -10.50 0.97 -14.85
CA ILE A 258 -11.19 2.23 -14.59
C ILE A 258 -12.35 1.93 -13.64
N PHE A 259 -12.31 2.43 -12.40
CA PHE A 259 -13.38 2.16 -11.42
C PHE A 259 -14.58 3.12 -11.53
N SER A 260 -14.43 4.25 -12.25
CA SER A 260 -15.53 5.11 -12.68
C SER A 260 -15.01 6.20 -13.63
N SER A 261 -15.60 6.34 -14.82
CA SER A 261 -15.52 7.57 -15.61
C SER A 261 -16.64 8.50 -15.14
N ILE A 262 -16.30 9.63 -14.55
CA ILE A 262 -17.29 10.71 -14.39
C ILE A 262 -17.28 11.50 -15.69
N GLU A 263 -18.29 11.30 -16.53
CA GLU A 263 -18.60 12.23 -17.62
C GLU A 263 -19.27 13.47 -17.00
N GLY A 264 -18.46 14.38 -16.50
CA GLY A 264 -18.90 15.72 -16.15
C GLY A 264 -18.82 16.62 -17.39
N ASN A 265 -19.95 17.06 -17.92
CA ASN A 265 -20.06 18.08 -18.96
C ASN A 265 -19.63 19.48 -18.44
N GLY A 266 -18.40 19.63 -17.95
CA GLY A 266 -17.89 20.87 -17.39
C GLY A 266 -16.97 21.62 -18.35
N LYS A 267 -17.44 22.68 -19.01
CA LYS A 267 -16.55 23.66 -19.67
C LYS A 267 -15.75 24.39 -18.58
N GLY A 268 -14.42 24.29 -18.59
CA GLY A 268 -13.54 24.94 -17.61
C GLY A 268 -12.05 24.68 -17.88
N ILE A 269 -11.19 25.29 -17.06
CA ILE A 269 -9.74 25.11 -17.15
C ILE A 269 -9.29 24.08 -16.12
N VAL A 270 -8.48 23.10 -16.53
CA VAL A 270 -7.91 22.09 -15.65
C VAL A 270 -6.48 22.48 -15.27
N ILE A 271 -6.17 22.45 -13.97
CA ILE A 271 -4.83 22.63 -13.43
C ILE A 271 -4.40 21.32 -12.77
N ILE A 272 -3.23 20.83 -13.17
CA ILE A 272 -2.69 19.54 -12.72
C ILE A 272 -1.73 19.79 -11.55
N GLY A 273 -2.10 19.31 -10.37
CA GLY A 273 -1.33 19.40 -9.14
C GLY A 273 -1.57 20.68 -8.32
N ALA A 274 -1.55 20.54 -7.00
CA ALA A 274 -1.81 21.59 -6.03
C ALA A 274 -0.53 22.12 -5.35
N GLY A 275 0.53 22.37 -6.13
CA GLY A 275 1.70 23.12 -5.63
C GLY A 275 1.43 24.63 -5.54
N VAL A 276 2.30 25.39 -4.87
CA VAL A 276 2.11 26.85 -4.66
C VAL A 276 1.82 27.58 -5.98
N GLY A 277 2.61 27.32 -7.02
CA GLY A 277 2.40 27.94 -8.34
C GLY A 277 1.09 27.54 -9.03
N GLY A 278 0.68 26.27 -8.90
CA GLY A 278 -0.57 25.77 -9.47
C GLY A 278 -1.78 26.40 -8.80
N ILE A 279 -1.76 26.50 -7.47
CA ILE A 279 -2.82 27.14 -6.69
C ILE A 279 -2.90 28.64 -6.99
N LYS A 280 -1.76 29.36 -7.02
CA LYS A 280 -1.74 30.79 -7.38
C LYS A 280 -2.38 31.01 -8.76
N LYS A 281 -2.03 30.19 -9.76
CA LYS A 281 -2.60 30.29 -11.10
C LYS A 281 -4.10 29.92 -11.14
N ALA A 282 -4.51 28.93 -10.34
CA ALA A 282 -5.91 28.57 -10.19
C ALA A 282 -6.74 29.74 -9.66
N ILE A 283 -6.26 30.41 -8.62
CA ILE A 283 -6.93 31.56 -8.01
C ILE A 283 -7.03 32.74 -8.99
N GLU A 284 -5.99 32.99 -9.79
CA GLU A 284 -5.99 34.04 -10.81
C GLU A 284 -7.07 33.77 -11.88
N ILE A 285 -7.09 32.55 -12.44
CA ILE A 285 -8.02 32.16 -13.50
C ILE A 285 -9.46 32.05 -12.97
N ALA A 286 -9.63 31.60 -11.71
CA ALA A 286 -10.93 31.43 -11.06
C ALA A 286 -11.75 32.72 -10.93
N LYS A 287 -11.11 33.90 -11.11
CA LYS A 287 -11.81 35.19 -11.18
C LYS A 287 -12.75 35.27 -12.38
N GLU A 288 -12.38 34.69 -13.51
CA GLU A 288 -13.11 34.81 -14.78
C GLU A 288 -13.74 33.50 -15.24
N LYS A 289 -13.07 32.37 -15.02
CA LYS A 289 -13.46 31.06 -15.53
C LYS A 289 -13.54 30.03 -14.43
N ARG A 290 -14.36 28.99 -14.61
CA ARG A 290 -14.41 27.85 -13.69
C ARG A 290 -13.13 27.03 -13.81
N VAL A 291 -12.50 26.72 -12.68
CA VAL A 291 -11.23 25.98 -12.62
C VAL A 291 -11.42 24.65 -11.90
N TYR A 292 -10.80 23.61 -12.44
CA TYR A 292 -10.69 22.30 -11.81
C TYR A 292 -9.24 22.05 -11.42
N ILE A 293 -8.96 21.80 -10.14
CA ILE A 293 -7.63 21.37 -9.70
C ILE A 293 -7.67 19.86 -9.56
N VAL A 294 -6.85 19.15 -10.35
CA VAL A 294 -6.69 17.69 -10.26
C VAL A 294 -5.50 17.39 -9.38
N GLU A 295 -5.75 16.78 -8.22
CA GLU A 295 -4.71 16.46 -7.24
C GLU A 295 -4.70 14.97 -6.93
N ARG A 296 -3.50 14.38 -6.89
CA ARG A 296 -3.30 12.95 -6.60
C ARG A 296 -3.65 12.58 -5.15
N PHE A 297 -3.65 13.56 -4.26
CA PHE A 297 -4.06 13.40 -2.87
C PHE A 297 -5.54 13.78 -2.66
N PRO A 298 -6.27 13.14 -1.72
CA PRO A 298 -7.68 13.44 -1.44
C PRO A 298 -7.98 14.88 -1.06
N SER A 299 -7.07 15.52 -0.31
CA SER A 299 -7.23 16.90 0.17
C SER A 299 -5.93 17.66 -0.03
N ILE A 300 -6.04 18.96 -0.32
CA ILE A 300 -4.89 19.87 -0.42
C ILE A 300 -4.56 20.37 0.99
N THR A 301 -3.46 19.86 1.56
CA THR A 301 -2.91 20.26 2.88
C THR A 301 -1.58 21.00 2.72
N LYS A 302 -1.07 21.60 3.81
CA LYS A 302 0.27 22.22 3.82
C LYS A 302 1.36 21.25 3.38
N ASP A 303 1.28 19.99 3.84
CA ASP A 303 2.26 18.96 3.52
C ASP A 303 2.14 18.46 2.07
N VAL A 304 0.92 18.44 1.51
CA VAL A 304 0.69 18.16 0.07
C VAL A 304 1.32 19.25 -0.80
N ILE A 305 1.11 20.53 -0.45
CA ILE A 305 1.70 21.66 -1.18
C ILE A 305 3.23 21.52 -1.21
N LYS A 306 3.87 21.22 -0.07
CA LYS A 306 5.33 21.09 0.05
C LYS A 306 5.95 19.97 -0.81
N ARG A 307 5.17 18.96 -1.19
CA ARG A 307 5.65 17.82 -2.03
C ARG A 307 5.79 18.18 -3.50
N HIS A 308 5.17 19.28 -3.94
CA HIS A 308 5.22 19.69 -5.33
C HIS A 308 6.51 20.48 -5.61
N LYS A 309 7.11 20.23 -6.77
CA LYS A 309 8.37 20.88 -7.19
C LYS A 309 8.26 22.41 -7.22
N SER A 310 7.08 22.93 -7.56
CA SER A 310 6.81 24.38 -7.58
C SER A 310 6.91 25.05 -6.20
N SER A 311 6.77 24.28 -5.13
CA SER A 311 6.84 24.75 -3.74
C SER A 311 8.26 24.73 -3.16
N LEU A 312 9.26 24.24 -3.91
CA LEU A 312 10.67 24.26 -3.51
C LEU A 312 11.33 25.63 -3.64
N LYS A 313 10.72 26.55 -4.41
CA LYS A 313 11.26 27.89 -4.71
C LYS A 313 10.67 28.99 -3.82
N GLU A 314 9.42 28.83 -3.40
CA GLU A 314 8.65 29.82 -2.64
C GLU A 314 7.56 29.09 -1.86
N TYR A 315 7.36 29.44 -0.58
CA TYR A 315 6.27 28.91 0.24
C TYR A 315 5.42 30.07 0.77
N ASP A 316 4.36 30.40 0.03
CA ASP A 316 3.28 31.26 0.48
C ASP A 316 2.14 30.41 1.06
N ASP A 317 1.50 30.87 2.14
CA ASP A 317 0.29 30.21 2.66
C ASP A 317 -0.91 30.53 1.75
N VAL A 318 -1.06 29.73 0.69
CA VAL A 318 -2.12 29.85 -0.31
C VAL A 318 -3.44 29.18 0.09
N LEU A 319 -3.46 28.44 1.21
CA LEU A 319 -4.64 27.69 1.65
C LEU A 319 -5.85 28.56 1.99
N PRO A 320 -5.72 29.71 2.70
CA PRO A 320 -6.88 30.54 3.04
C PRO A 320 -7.63 31.04 1.79
N LYS A 321 -6.88 31.53 0.79
CA LYS A 321 -7.47 32.01 -0.48
C LYS A 321 -8.03 30.88 -1.33
N LEU A 322 -7.40 29.71 -1.32
CA LEU A 322 -7.94 28.52 -1.98
C LEU A 322 -9.27 28.11 -1.36
N LYS A 323 -9.37 28.10 -0.02
CA LYS A 323 -10.60 27.76 0.71
C LYS A 323 -11.74 28.69 0.32
N GLU A 324 -11.48 30.00 0.32
CA GLU A 324 -12.45 31.02 -0.09
C GLU A 324 -12.98 30.77 -1.53
N MET A 325 -12.08 30.48 -2.49
CA MET A 325 -12.48 30.25 -3.88
C MET A 325 -13.25 28.94 -4.09
N VAL A 326 -12.98 27.91 -3.27
CA VAL A 326 -13.70 26.64 -3.28
C VAL A 326 -15.09 26.81 -2.68
N GLU A 327 -15.22 27.52 -1.55
CA GLU A 327 -16.51 27.83 -0.90
C GLU A 327 -17.42 28.67 -1.83
N LYS A 328 -16.83 29.58 -2.63
CA LYS A 328 -17.55 30.32 -3.68
C LYS A 328 -17.89 29.49 -4.93
N GLY A 329 -17.50 28.21 -4.98
CA GLY A 329 -17.73 27.31 -6.12
C GLY A 329 -16.96 27.66 -7.40
N LYS A 330 -15.97 28.56 -7.34
CA LYS A 330 -15.17 29.00 -8.49
C LYS A 330 -14.07 27.99 -8.84
N ILE A 331 -13.51 27.35 -7.81
CA ILE A 331 -12.55 26.26 -7.93
C ILE A 331 -13.21 24.97 -7.46
N CYS A 332 -13.16 23.93 -8.29
CA CYS A 332 -13.54 22.57 -7.91
C CYS A 332 -12.28 21.73 -7.76
N ILE A 333 -12.11 21.10 -6.61
CA ILE A 333 -10.98 20.20 -6.35
C ILE A 333 -11.43 18.79 -6.72
N VAL A 334 -10.76 18.22 -7.70
CA VAL A 334 -10.87 16.82 -8.10
C VAL A 334 -9.72 16.08 -7.41
N GLY A 335 -9.91 15.81 -6.11
CA GLY A 335 -8.94 15.15 -5.25
C GLY A 335 -8.84 13.65 -5.52
N ASN A 336 -7.79 13.02 -5.00
CA ASN A 336 -7.51 11.60 -5.15
C ASN A 336 -7.57 11.13 -6.61
N SER A 337 -6.98 11.92 -7.51
CA SER A 337 -7.18 11.79 -8.95
C SER A 337 -5.90 11.99 -9.75
N LEU A 338 -5.83 11.36 -10.92
CA LEU A 338 -4.70 11.45 -11.84
C LEU A 338 -5.18 11.75 -13.25
N VAL A 339 -4.49 12.63 -13.96
CA VAL A 339 -4.73 12.84 -15.39
C VAL A 339 -4.13 11.66 -16.15
N ARG A 340 -4.95 10.95 -16.93
CA ARG A 340 -4.52 9.84 -17.78
C ARG A 340 -4.06 10.35 -19.15
N ASP A 341 -4.87 11.21 -19.74
CA ASP A 341 -4.74 11.55 -21.15
C ASP A 341 -5.37 12.93 -21.44
N ILE A 342 -4.84 13.62 -22.45
CA ILE A 342 -5.23 14.96 -22.88
C ILE A 342 -5.31 14.96 -24.42
N GLU A 343 -6.52 14.94 -24.96
CA GLU A 343 -6.78 14.90 -26.41
C GLU A 343 -7.86 15.95 -26.77
N ASP A 344 -7.61 16.75 -27.80
CA ASP A 344 -8.60 17.69 -28.39
C ASP A 344 -9.37 18.56 -27.38
N GLY A 345 -8.67 19.07 -26.35
CA GLY A 345 -9.28 19.90 -25.30
C GLY A 345 -10.14 19.14 -24.28
N LYS A 346 -10.16 17.80 -24.34
CA LYS A 346 -10.74 16.92 -23.32
C LYS A 346 -9.64 16.35 -22.44
N VAL A 347 -9.88 16.33 -21.13
CA VAL A 347 -8.96 15.74 -20.14
C VAL A 347 -9.61 14.52 -19.54
N LYS A 348 -9.00 13.35 -19.72
CA LYS A 348 -9.45 12.09 -19.10
C LYS A 348 -8.78 11.97 -17.73
N ILE A 349 -9.59 11.92 -16.68
CA ILE A 349 -9.13 11.86 -15.29
C ILE A 349 -9.53 10.52 -14.68
N TRP A 350 -8.58 9.87 -14.02
CA TRP A 350 -8.84 8.76 -13.10
C TRP A 350 -9.13 9.31 -11.72
N ILE A 351 -10.27 8.93 -11.16
CA ILE A 351 -10.67 9.28 -9.80
C ILE A 351 -10.65 8.00 -8.98
N TYR A 352 -9.81 7.98 -7.97
CA TYR A 352 -9.78 6.88 -7.02
C TYR A 352 -10.91 7.09 -5.98
N PRO A 353 -11.66 6.05 -5.61
CA PRO A 353 -12.74 6.20 -4.63
C PRO A 353 -12.17 6.52 -3.25
N THR A 354 -12.80 7.46 -2.56
CA THR A 354 -12.52 7.77 -1.15
C THR A 354 -13.00 6.68 -0.20
N ARG A 355 -13.95 5.86 -0.66
CA ARG A 355 -14.58 4.75 0.09
C ARG A 355 -15.22 5.21 1.39
N ILE A 356 -15.61 6.48 1.44
CA ILE A 356 -16.40 7.11 2.49
C ILE A 356 -17.62 7.71 1.79
N ASN A 357 -18.79 7.56 2.41
CA ASN A 357 -20.01 8.07 1.80
C ASN A 357 -20.06 9.61 1.86
N GLU A 358 -20.98 10.18 1.07
CA GLU A 358 -21.21 11.63 1.02
C GLU A 358 -21.85 12.21 2.30
N ASN A 359 -22.42 11.37 3.17
CA ASN A 359 -23.04 11.75 4.44
C ASN A 359 -22.03 11.83 5.61
N CYS A 360 -20.72 11.76 5.33
CA CYS A 360 -19.68 11.86 6.35
C CYS A 360 -19.70 13.25 7.00
N ASP A 361 -19.87 13.30 8.32
CA ASP A 361 -19.89 14.51 9.15
C ASP A 361 -18.52 14.85 9.76
N ASN A 362 -17.48 14.09 9.41
CA ASN A 362 -16.11 14.21 9.94
C ASN A 362 -15.98 14.00 11.47
N CYS A 363 -16.86 13.21 12.10
CA CYS A 363 -16.83 12.92 13.55
C CYS A 363 -15.57 12.20 14.07
N GLY A 364 -14.79 11.54 13.21
CA GLY A 364 -13.52 10.89 13.58
C GLY A 364 -13.59 9.52 14.27
N ILE A 365 -14.78 9.07 14.65
CA ILE A 365 -15.00 7.75 15.28
C ILE A 365 -14.39 6.62 14.42
N CYS A 366 -14.57 6.69 13.10
CA CYS A 366 -14.07 5.69 12.17
C CYS A 366 -12.54 5.58 12.15
N GLU A 367 -11.82 6.67 12.36
CA GLU A 367 -10.37 6.64 12.56
C GLU A 367 -10.07 6.05 13.95
N GLU A 368 -10.75 6.42 15.02
CA GLU A 368 -10.52 5.84 16.35
C GLU A 368 -10.66 4.32 16.40
N VAL A 369 -11.71 3.77 15.79
CA VAL A 369 -12.00 2.32 15.86
C VAL A 369 -11.29 1.49 14.79
N CYS A 370 -10.63 2.11 13.80
CA CYS A 370 -10.07 1.35 12.68
C CYS A 370 -8.94 0.40 13.13
N PRO A 371 -9.12 -0.94 12.99
CA PRO A 371 -8.09 -1.90 13.41
C PRO A 371 -6.99 -2.07 12.36
N VAL A 372 -7.22 -1.58 11.14
CA VAL A 372 -6.29 -1.75 10.01
C VAL A 372 -5.23 -0.66 10.06
N LYS A 373 -4.01 -1.05 10.42
CA LYS A 373 -2.83 -0.18 10.32
C LYS A 373 -2.17 -0.36 8.96
N ILE A 374 -1.98 0.75 8.25
CA ILE A 374 -1.21 0.82 7.00
C ILE A 374 0.00 1.71 7.21
N ILE A 375 1.03 1.50 6.41
CA ILE A 375 2.22 2.35 6.44
C ILE A 375 1.79 3.75 6.02
N ASP A 376 2.15 4.74 6.82
CA ASP A 376 1.89 6.12 6.47
C ASP A 376 2.79 6.51 5.29
N ARG A 377 2.25 6.34 4.09
CA ARG A 377 2.91 6.69 2.82
C ARG A 377 3.21 8.18 2.69
N GLU A 378 2.64 9.00 3.58
CA GLU A 378 2.91 10.43 3.62
C GLU A 378 4.00 10.74 4.64
N ASN A 379 3.81 10.38 5.90
CA ASN A 379 4.79 10.73 6.93
C ASN A 379 5.94 9.72 7.08
N GLY A 380 5.91 8.63 6.30
CA GLY A 380 7.04 7.77 5.92
C GLY A 380 7.66 6.92 7.03
N ILE A 381 7.27 7.12 8.29
CA ILE A 381 7.98 6.55 9.44
C ILE A 381 7.05 5.70 10.31
N PHE A 382 5.79 6.10 10.42
CA PHE A 382 4.81 5.48 11.32
C PHE A 382 3.74 4.69 10.57
N TYR A 383 3.11 3.78 11.29
CA TYR A 383 1.83 3.21 10.88
C TYR A 383 0.74 4.23 11.17
N ARG A 384 -0.17 4.42 10.23
CA ARG A 384 -1.43 5.12 10.47
C ARG A 384 -2.60 4.18 10.22
N LYS A 385 -3.79 4.58 10.63
CA LYS A 385 -4.99 3.79 10.38
C LYS A 385 -5.39 3.91 8.91
N ALA A 386 -6.06 2.89 8.39
CA ALA A 386 -6.51 2.86 7.00
C ALA A 386 -7.54 3.95 6.73
N VAL A 387 -8.42 4.20 7.71
CA VAL A 387 -9.26 5.40 7.75
C VAL A 387 -8.47 6.51 8.43
N TYR A 388 -8.41 7.69 7.81
CA TYR A 388 -7.75 8.85 8.38
C TYR A 388 -8.37 10.14 7.86
N GLY A 389 -8.46 11.14 8.74
CA GLY A 389 -8.87 12.50 8.39
C GLY A 389 -7.74 13.29 7.75
N ARG A 390 -8.10 14.26 6.89
CA ARG A 390 -7.17 15.31 6.46
C ARG A 390 -7.71 16.68 6.80
N ASP A 391 -6.92 17.43 7.57
CA ASP A 391 -7.13 18.87 7.74
C ASP A 391 -6.63 19.61 6.48
N GLY A 392 -7.47 19.60 5.45
CA GLY A 392 -7.17 20.14 4.12
C GLY A 392 -8.43 20.60 3.40
N ILE A 393 -8.29 20.90 2.11
CA ILE A 393 -9.41 21.35 1.28
C ILE A 393 -9.66 20.30 0.19
N PRO A 394 -10.83 19.64 0.15
CA PRO A 394 -11.87 19.62 1.18
C PRO A 394 -11.42 18.86 2.44
N SER A 395 -11.99 19.20 3.61
CA SER A 395 -11.74 18.45 4.85
C SER A 395 -12.63 17.21 4.84
N THR A 396 -12.01 16.05 4.68
CA THR A 396 -12.73 14.78 4.55
C THR A 396 -11.89 13.64 5.10
N TYR A 397 -12.57 12.58 5.52
CA TYR A 397 -11.92 11.32 5.83
C TYR A 397 -11.64 10.54 4.55
N PHE A 398 -10.63 9.69 4.60
CA PHE A 398 -10.28 8.79 3.52
C PHE A 398 -10.07 7.39 4.05
N LEU A 399 -10.70 6.39 3.41
CA LEU A 399 -10.40 5.00 3.67
C LEU A 399 -9.43 4.48 2.61
N GLU A 400 -8.15 4.51 2.96
CA GLU A 400 -7.09 3.94 2.15
C GLU A 400 -7.08 2.42 2.26
N LYS A 401 -7.90 1.80 1.41
CA LYS A 401 -8.07 0.36 1.31
C LYS A 401 -7.67 -0.10 -0.07
N GLU A 402 -6.98 -1.22 -0.20
CA GLU A 402 -6.80 -1.82 -1.52
C GLU A 402 -8.14 -2.33 -2.05
N THR A 403 -8.39 -2.10 -3.33
CA THR A 403 -9.44 -2.83 -4.04
C THR A 403 -9.11 -4.32 -3.93
N PRO A 404 -10.02 -5.15 -3.37
CA PRO A 404 -9.77 -6.58 -3.24
C PRO A 404 -9.44 -7.19 -4.60
N PHE A 405 -8.47 -8.10 -4.65
CA PHE A 405 -8.10 -8.80 -5.89
C PHE A 405 -9.28 -9.60 -6.45
N CYS A 406 -10.15 -10.15 -5.60
CA CYS A 406 -11.38 -10.80 -6.02
C CYS A 406 -12.38 -9.84 -6.73
N GLN A 407 -12.38 -8.55 -6.37
CA GLN A 407 -13.17 -7.54 -7.06
C GLN A 407 -12.51 -7.13 -8.38
N THR A 408 -11.19 -6.99 -8.42
CA THR A 408 -10.45 -6.71 -9.66
C THR A 408 -10.59 -7.86 -10.66
N GLY A 409 -10.53 -9.10 -10.21
CA GLY A 409 -10.68 -10.30 -11.04
C GLY A 409 -12.12 -10.59 -11.46
N CYS A 410 -13.11 -9.91 -10.89
CA CYS A 410 -14.49 -10.03 -11.34
C CYS A 410 -14.72 -9.13 -12.57
N PRO A 411 -15.19 -9.66 -13.71
CA PRO A 411 -15.47 -8.85 -14.90
C PRO A 411 -16.48 -7.72 -14.66
N ALA A 412 -17.39 -7.91 -13.71
CA ALA A 412 -18.40 -6.92 -13.32
C ALA A 412 -17.95 -6.03 -12.13
N HIS A 413 -16.74 -6.21 -11.62
CA HIS A 413 -16.17 -5.48 -10.48
C HIS A 413 -17.06 -5.42 -9.24
N VAL A 414 -17.78 -6.52 -8.97
CA VAL A 414 -18.67 -6.65 -7.80
C VAL A 414 -17.86 -6.49 -6.51
N ASP A 415 -18.41 -5.77 -5.53
CA ASP A 415 -17.79 -5.58 -4.22
C ASP A 415 -17.88 -6.84 -3.35
N VAL A 416 -17.04 -7.81 -3.67
CA VAL A 416 -16.95 -9.12 -3.00
C VAL A 416 -16.73 -8.98 -1.50
N ARG A 417 -15.88 -8.05 -1.10
CA ARG A 417 -15.51 -7.90 0.31
C ARG A 417 -16.72 -7.45 1.14
N SER A 418 -17.46 -6.46 0.64
CA SER A 418 -18.59 -5.89 1.39
C SER A 418 -19.75 -6.87 1.50
N TYR A 419 -20.14 -7.55 0.41
CA TYR A 419 -21.26 -8.49 0.50
C TYR A 419 -20.91 -9.75 1.30
N VAL A 420 -19.66 -10.24 1.25
CA VAL A 420 -19.22 -11.37 2.09
C VAL A 420 -19.18 -10.97 3.57
N ALA A 421 -18.77 -9.73 3.88
CA ALA A 421 -18.83 -9.23 5.26
C ALA A 421 -20.28 -9.18 5.76
N LYS A 422 -21.23 -8.68 4.95
CA LYS A 422 -22.65 -8.70 5.28
C LYS A 422 -23.20 -10.10 5.54
N ILE A 423 -22.78 -11.10 4.77
CA ILE A 423 -23.11 -12.52 5.04
C ILE A 423 -22.55 -12.96 6.40
N ALA A 424 -21.32 -12.58 6.73
CA ALA A 424 -20.71 -12.91 8.02
C ALA A 424 -21.43 -12.24 9.20
N ASP A 425 -21.97 -11.04 9.00
CA ASP A 425 -22.77 -10.30 9.98
C ASP A 425 -24.23 -10.83 10.09
N GLY A 426 -24.61 -11.80 9.26
CA GLY A 426 -25.99 -12.33 9.18
C GLY A 426 -26.97 -11.45 8.41
N ASP A 427 -26.51 -10.34 7.81
CA ASP A 427 -27.31 -9.43 6.99
C ASP A 427 -27.31 -9.89 5.52
N PHE A 428 -28.12 -10.90 5.22
CA PHE A 428 -28.20 -11.48 3.87
C PHE A 428 -28.91 -10.56 2.86
N GLU A 429 -29.90 -9.77 3.30
CA GLU A 429 -30.58 -8.80 2.45
C GLU A 429 -29.63 -7.69 2.01
N GLY A 430 -28.91 -7.07 2.95
CA GLY A 430 -27.89 -6.06 2.65
C GLY A 430 -26.75 -6.61 1.81
N SER A 431 -26.40 -7.90 1.96
CA SER A 431 -25.48 -8.59 1.06
C SER A 431 -26.00 -8.63 -0.38
N LEU A 432 -27.25 -9.06 -0.58
CA LEU A 432 -27.86 -9.15 -1.90
C LEU A 432 -27.99 -7.78 -2.56
N GLU A 433 -28.33 -6.73 -1.81
CA GLU A 433 -28.38 -5.35 -2.32
C GLU A 433 -27.03 -4.91 -2.89
N ILE A 434 -25.93 -5.20 -2.19
CA ILE A 434 -24.57 -4.88 -2.67
C ILE A 434 -24.26 -5.62 -3.97
N ILE A 435 -24.65 -6.90 -4.07
CA ILE A 435 -24.45 -7.69 -5.29
C ILE A 435 -25.24 -7.10 -6.46
N ARG A 436 -26.50 -6.70 -6.22
CA ARG A 436 -27.43 -6.14 -7.21
C ARG A 436 -27.02 -4.80 -7.79
N LYS A 437 -26.17 -4.03 -7.09
CA LYS A 437 -25.58 -2.80 -7.65
C LYS A 437 -24.82 -3.01 -8.96
N ARG A 438 -24.36 -4.23 -9.22
CA ARG A 438 -23.60 -4.58 -10.42
C ARG A 438 -24.18 -5.76 -11.20
N LEU A 439 -24.97 -6.63 -10.55
CA LEU A 439 -25.44 -7.87 -11.15
C LEU A 439 -26.98 -7.98 -11.04
N PRO A 440 -27.72 -7.93 -12.15
CA PRO A 440 -29.18 -8.11 -12.13
C PRO A 440 -29.62 -9.57 -11.95
N LEU A 441 -28.72 -10.53 -12.20
CA LEU A 441 -28.99 -11.98 -12.12
C LEU A 441 -28.08 -12.67 -11.07
N PRO A 442 -28.16 -12.29 -9.77
CA PRO A 442 -27.26 -12.80 -8.74
C PRO A 442 -27.39 -14.31 -8.50
N ALA A 443 -28.61 -14.88 -8.50
CA ALA A 443 -28.83 -16.32 -8.23
C ALA A 443 -28.37 -17.19 -9.40
N VAL A 444 -28.59 -16.74 -10.64
CA VAL A 444 -28.04 -17.39 -11.85
C VAL A 444 -26.51 -17.39 -11.78
N LEU A 445 -25.89 -16.22 -11.52
CA LEU A 445 -24.42 -16.12 -11.44
C LEU A 445 -23.84 -16.88 -10.24
N GLY A 446 -24.60 -17.09 -9.16
CA GLY A 446 -24.24 -17.98 -8.06
C GLY A 446 -24.10 -19.45 -8.49
N ARG A 447 -24.71 -19.85 -9.61
CA ARG A 447 -24.68 -21.22 -10.13
C ARG A 447 -23.70 -21.40 -11.29
N VAL A 448 -23.76 -20.50 -12.28
CA VAL A 448 -23.06 -20.72 -13.56
C VAL A 448 -21.74 -19.98 -13.70
N CYS A 449 -21.44 -19.01 -12.83
CA CYS A 449 -20.22 -18.21 -12.94
C CYS A 449 -18.95 -19.07 -12.91
N PRO A 450 -17.97 -18.81 -13.79
CA PRO A 450 -16.65 -19.46 -13.76
C PRO A 450 -15.74 -18.92 -12.64
N HIS A 451 -16.27 -18.07 -11.75
CA HIS A 451 -15.65 -17.63 -10.50
C HIS A 451 -14.18 -17.16 -10.60
N PRO A 452 -13.81 -16.31 -11.58
CA PRO A 452 -12.43 -15.80 -11.68
C PRO A 452 -12.01 -15.05 -10.41
N CYS A 453 -12.96 -14.44 -9.70
CA CYS A 453 -12.75 -13.81 -8.40
C CYS A 453 -12.13 -14.74 -7.34
N GLU A 454 -12.39 -16.05 -7.41
CA GLU A 454 -11.79 -17.05 -6.52
C GLU A 454 -10.34 -17.34 -6.90
N THR A 455 -10.01 -17.37 -8.20
CA THR A 455 -8.63 -17.49 -8.72
C THR A 455 -7.74 -16.32 -8.28
N PHE A 456 -8.30 -15.11 -8.16
CA PHE A 456 -7.59 -13.93 -7.65
C PHE A 456 -7.67 -13.78 -6.12
N CYS A 457 -8.29 -14.73 -5.39
CA CYS A 457 -8.50 -14.59 -3.96
C CYS A 457 -7.16 -14.65 -3.21
N LYS A 458 -6.84 -13.60 -2.43
CA LYS A 458 -5.63 -13.54 -1.58
C LYS A 458 -5.49 -14.73 -0.62
N ARG A 459 -6.61 -15.33 -0.18
CA ARG A 459 -6.62 -16.47 0.76
C ARG A 459 -5.93 -17.71 0.20
N GLN A 460 -5.86 -17.85 -1.13
CA GLN A 460 -5.17 -18.97 -1.78
C GLN A 460 -3.68 -19.07 -1.42
N ALA A 461 -3.06 -17.95 -1.02
CA ALA A 461 -1.66 -17.93 -0.64
C ALA A 461 -1.42 -18.57 0.73
N LEU A 462 -2.45 -18.67 1.56
CA LEU A 462 -2.44 -19.38 2.84
C LEU A 462 -2.95 -20.81 2.67
N GLU A 463 -4.15 -20.94 2.09
CA GLU A 463 -4.86 -22.21 1.95
C GLU A 463 -5.74 -22.21 0.69
N LYS A 464 -7.05 -22.36 0.82
CA LYS A 464 -8.00 -22.37 -0.30
C LYS A 464 -8.66 -21.00 -0.49
N PRO A 465 -9.05 -20.65 -1.74
CA PRO A 465 -9.81 -19.43 -1.97
C PRO A 465 -11.16 -19.50 -1.24
N ILE A 466 -11.70 -18.34 -0.89
CA ILE A 466 -13.06 -18.23 -0.38
C ILE A 466 -14.03 -18.67 -1.49
N SER A 467 -15.04 -19.46 -1.16
CA SER A 467 -16.10 -19.90 -2.10
C SER A 467 -17.09 -18.76 -2.42
N ILE A 468 -16.56 -17.70 -3.02
CA ILE A 468 -17.25 -16.44 -3.34
C ILE A 468 -18.52 -16.69 -4.17
N ARG A 469 -18.47 -17.59 -5.16
CA ARG A 469 -19.63 -17.94 -5.99
C ARG A 469 -20.73 -18.60 -5.16
N LEU A 470 -20.39 -19.52 -4.26
CA LEU A 470 -21.36 -20.20 -3.41
C LEU A 470 -21.95 -19.26 -2.37
N LEU A 471 -21.16 -18.36 -1.80
CA LEU A 471 -21.66 -17.32 -0.90
C LEU A 471 -22.66 -16.39 -1.60
N LYS A 472 -22.37 -15.99 -2.85
CA LYS A 472 -23.32 -15.24 -3.69
C LYS A 472 -24.62 -16.02 -3.90
N ARG A 473 -24.50 -17.31 -4.24
CA ARG A 473 -25.67 -18.19 -4.39
C ARG A 473 -26.51 -18.23 -3.12
N PHE A 474 -25.86 -18.50 -1.99
CA PHE A 474 -26.51 -18.58 -0.68
C PHE A 474 -27.25 -17.29 -0.34
N ALA A 475 -26.62 -16.13 -0.48
CA ALA A 475 -27.27 -14.85 -0.18
C ALA A 475 -28.49 -14.60 -1.07
N ALA A 476 -28.42 -14.93 -2.37
CA ALA A 476 -29.56 -14.78 -3.27
C ALA A 476 -30.68 -15.78 -2.98
N ASP A 477 -30.35 -17.07 -2.85
CA ASP A 477 -31.31 -18.14 -2.59
C ASP A 477 -32.05 -17.90 -1.26
N TRP A 478 -31.33 -17.55 -0.19
CA TRP A 478 -31.93 -17.29 1.12
C TRP A 478 -32.95 -16.15 1.07
N VAL A 479 -32.62 -15.01 0.46
CA VAL A 479 -33.55 -13.88 0.36
C VAL A 479 -34.75 -14.23 -0.51
N TYR A 480 -34.56 -15.01 -1.56
CA TYR A 480 -35.64 -15.43 -2.46
C TYR A 480 -36.57 -16.47 -1.82
N GLU A 481 -36.10 -17.24 -0.85
CA GLU A 481 -36.93 -18.15 -0.06
C GLU A 481 -37.79 -17.40 0.98
N GLN A 482 -37.31 -16.25 1.50
CA GLN A 482 -38.05 -15.44 2.47
C GLN A 482 -39.12 -14.54 1.84
N LYS A 483 -39.09 -14.33 0.51
CA LYS A 483 -40.00 -13.41 -0.19
C LYS A 483 -40.77 -14.15 -1.26
N GLU A 484 -42.10 -13.99 -1.27
CA GLU A 484 -42.94 -14.53 -2.34
C GLU A 484 -42.60 -13.92 -3.71
N LYS A 485 -42.13 -12.66 -3.71
CA LYS A 485 -41.76 -11.93 -4.92
C LYS A 485 -40.42 -11.22 -4.76
N ILE A 486 -39.63 -11.28 -5.83
CA ILE A 486 -38.39 -10.50 -5.95
C ILE A 486 -38.75 -9.06 -6.30
N GLU A 487 -38.57 -8.15 -5.36
CA GLU A 487 -38.75 -6.72 -5.60
C GLU A 487 -37.43 -6.05 -5.98
N LEU A 488 -37.48 -5.25 -7.05
CA LEU A 488 -36.41 -4.37 -7.48
C LEU A 488 -36.83 -2.91 -7.26
N PRO A 489 -35.88 -1.97 -7.08
CA PRO A 489 -36.22 -0.56 -6.92
C PRO A 489 -36.98 -0.05 -8.15
N LYS A 490 -38.00 0.78 -7.93
CA LYS A 490 -38.79 1.33 -9.02
C LYS A 490 -37.93 2.26 -9.90
N PRO A 491 -38.09 2.19 -11.24
CA PRO A 491 -37.46 3.15 -12.15
C PRO A 491 -37.79 4.60 -11.77
N PRO A 492 -36.83 5.53 -11.90
CA PRO A 492 -37.10 6.95 -11.69
C PRO A 492 -37.96 7.52 -12.83
N GLU A 493 -38.95 8.34 -12.49
CA GLU A 493 -39.68 9.16 -13.47
C GLU A 493 -38.84 10.38 -13.84
N ASN A 494 -38.23 10.36 -15.03
CA ASN A 494 -37.39 11.45 -15.52
C ASN A 494 -37.59 11.66 -17.04
N GLU A 495 -36.86 12.60 -17.63
CA GLU A 495 -36.99 12.91 -19.06
C GLU A 495 -36.63 11.74 -19.98
N ASN A 496 -35.87 10.75 -19.49
CA ASN A 496 -35.49 9.59 -20.28
C ASN A 496 -36.71 8.75 -20.70
N GLY A 497 -37.81 8.80 -19.94
CA GLY A 497 -39.05 8.09 -20.24
C GLY A 497 -39.74 8.53 -21.54
N LYS A 498 -39.29 9.63 -22.15
CA LYS A 498 -39.72 10.08 -23.48
C LYS A 498 -39.08 9.24 -24.60
N TYR A 499 -37.91 8.65 -24.35
CA TYR A 499 -37.18 7.87 -25.33
C TYR A 499 -37.50 6.38 -25.20
N LYS A 500 -37.67 5.72 -26.36
CA LYS A 500 -37.87 4.28 -26.47
C LYS A 500 -36.55 3.62 -26.86
N VAL A 501 -36.27 2.45 -26.30
CA VAL A 501 -35.08 1.66 -26.62
C VAL A 501 -35.49 0.23 -26.96
N ALA A 502 -35.11 -0.21 -28.16
CA ALA A 502 -35.25 -1.59 -28.58
C ALA A 502 -33.97 -2.38 -28.27
N ILE A 503 -34.12 -3.58 -27.69
CA ILE A 503 -33.03 -4.51 -27.42
C ILE A 503 -33.29 -5.80 -28.19
N ILE A 504 -32.30 -6.25 -28.96
CA ILE A 504 -32.39 -7.47 -29.77
C ILE A 504 -31.75 -8.62 -28.99
N GLY A 505 -32.56 -9.58 -28.56
CA GLY A 505 -32.18 -10.77 -27.81
C GLY A 505 -32.36 -10.62 -26.29
N SER A 506 -32.86 -11.68 -25.66
CA SER A 506 -33.11 -11.79 -24.21
C SER A 506 -32.04 -12.60 -23.46
N GLY A 507 -30.85 -12.73 -24.04
CA GLY A 507 -29.71 -13.34 -23.35
C GLY A 507 -29.19 -12.50 -22.17
N PRO A 508 -28.11 -12.95 -21.48
CA PRO A 508 -27.54 -12.23 -20.34
C PRO A 508 -27.23 -10.75 -20.63
N ALA A 509 -26.69 -10.46 -21.82
CA ALA A 509 -26.36 -9.11 -22.25
C ALA A 509 -27.62 -8.25 -22.44
N GLY A 510 -28.64 -8.79 -23.12
CA GLY A 510 -29.90 -8.09 -23.36
C GLY A 510 -30.66 -7.80 -22.08
N LEU A 511 -30.78 -8.79 -21.18
CA LEU A 511 -31.43 -8.62 -19.88
C LEU A 511 -30.70 -7.60 -19.00
N THR A 512 -29.36 -7.62 -18.98
CA THR A 512 -28.58 -6.64 -18.21
C THR A 512 -28.72 -5.23 -18.76
N ALA A 513 -28.65 -5.07 -20.08
CA ALA A 513 -28.86 -3.78 -20.72
C ALA A 513 -30.28 -3.25 -20.47
N ALA A 514 -31.28 -4.13 -20.56
CA ALA A 514 -32.67 -3.77 -20.33
C ALA A 514 -32.90 -3.31 -18.88
N HIS A 515 -32.38 -4.05 -17.91
CA HIS A 515 -32.40 -3.68 -16.50
C HIS A 515 -31.77 -2.31 -16.27
N ASP A 516 -30.53 -2.09 -16.74
CA ASP A 516 -29.80 -0.84 -16.47
C ASP A 516 -30.44 0.38 -17.15
N LEU A 517 -31.01 0.21 -18.35
CA LEU A 517 -31.74 1.27 -19.05
C LEU A 517 -33.08 1.57 -18.38
N ALA A 518 -33.82 0.54 -17.95
CA ALA A 518 -35.04 0.74 -17.18
C ALA A 518 -34.75 1.47 -15.86
N MET A 519 -33.69 1.10 -15.14
CA MET A 519 -33.24 1.78 -13.92
C MET A 519 -32.81 3.24 -14.14
N LYS A 520 -32.51 3.64 -15.38
CA LYS A 520 -32.25 5.03 -15.77
C LYS A 520 -33.51 5.79 -16.22
N GLY A 521 -34.67 5.12 -16.28
CA GLY A 521 -35.96 5.70 -16.64
C GLY A 521 -36.36 5.55 -18.12
N TYR A 522 -35.64 4.78 -18.93
CA TYR A 522 -35.98 4.57 -20.35
C TYR A 522 -37.14 3.58 -20.54
N LYS A 523 -37.93 3.73 -21.61
CA LYS A 523 -38.93 2.73 -22.02
C LYS A 523 -38.28 1.67 -22.90
N VAL A 524 -38.17 0.45 -22.40
CA VAL A 524 -37.41 -0.63 -23.05
C VAL A 524 -38.34 -1.72 -23.56
N THR A 525 -38.12 -2.15 -24.82
CA THR A 525 -38.75 -3.34 -25.41
C THR A 525 -37.67 -4.32 -25.87
N ILE A 526 -37.74 -5.57 -25.40
CA ILE A 526 -36.85 -6.67 -25.82
C ILE A 526 -37.54 -7.48 -26.91
N PHE A 527 -36.83 -7.76 -28.01
CA PHE A 527 -37.26 -8.65 -29.08
C PHE A 527 -36.43 -9.94 -29.05
N GLU A 528 -37.07 -11.07 -28.78
CA GLU A 528 -36.42 -12.38 -28.68
C GLU A 528 -36.94 -13.32 -29.76
N SER A 529 -36.01 -13.98 -30.45
CA SER A 529 -36.30 -14.94 -31.51
C SER A 529 -36.87 -16.27 -31.00
N LEU A 530 -36.56 -16.65 -29.78
CA LEU A 530 -37.00 -17.90 -29.15
C LEU A 530 -38.37 -17.74 -28.46
N PRO A 531 -39.08 -18.86 -28.19
CA PRO A 531 -40.33 -18.84 -27.43
C PRO A 531 -40.14 -18.63 -25.93
N VAL A 532 -38.89 -18.53 -25.44
CA VAL A 532 -38.55 -18.38 -24.03
C VAL A 532 -37.51 -17.28 -23.85
N ALA A 533 -37.59 -16.57 -22.72
CA ALA A 533 -36.61 -15.55 -22.36
C ALA A 533 -35.37 -16.16 -21.69
N GLY A 534 -34.22 -15.49 -21.80
CA GLY A 534 -32.95 -15.90 -21.16
C GLY A 534 -31.88 -16.37 -22.15
N GLY A 535 -32.23 -16.54 -23.43
CA GLY A 535 -31.30 -16.97 -24.48
C GLY A 535 -30.57 -18.26 -24.11
N MET A 536 -29.24 -18.28 -24.26
CA MET A 536 -28.41 -19.46 -23.94
C MET A 536 -28.48 -19.90 -22.47
N LEU A 537 -28.89 -19.03 -21.53
CA LEU A 537 -29.13 -19.45 -20.14
C LEU A 537 -30.29 -20.44 -20.06
N ALA A 538 -31.36 -20.19 -20.84
CA ALA A 538 -32.57 -21.00 -20.85
C ALA A 538 -32.42 -22.26 -21.71
N VAL A 539 -31.78 -22.17 -22.87
CA VAL A 539 -31.75 -23.30 -23.83
C VAL A 539 -30.44 -24.10 -23.83
N GLY A 540 -29.36 -23.54 -23.29
CA GLY A 540 -28.02 -24.14 -23.38
C GLY A 540 -27.51 -24.78 -22.09
N ILE A 541 -27.98 -24.32 -20.92
CA ILE A 541 -27.48 -24.82 -19.62
C ILE A 541 -28.45 -25.87 -19.08
N PRO A 542 -27.98 -27.08 -18.73
CA PRO A 542 -28.84 -28.11 -18.16
C PRO A 542 -29.47 -27.69 -16.82
N ASP A 543 -30.70 -28.14 -16.58
CA ASP A 543 -31.52 -27.80 -15.41
C ASP A 543 -30.84 -28.15 -14.06
N TYR A 544 -30.14 -29.28 -13.98
CA TYR A 544 -29.38 -29.66 -12.78
C TYR A 544 -28.27 -28.67 -12.39
N ARG A 545 -27.80 -27.85 -13.36
CA ARG A 545 -26.79 -26.82 -13.14
C ARG A 545 -27.41 -25.44 -12.96
N LEU A 546 -28.44 -25.12 -13.72
CA LEU A 546 -29.23 -23.89 -13.60
C LEU A 546 -30.71 -24.24 -13.68
N PRO A 547 -31.41 -24.34 -12.53
CA PRO A 547 -32.83 -24.63 -12.51
C PRO A 547 -33.64 -23.57 -13.25
N HIS A 548 -34.58 -24.01 -14.09
CA HIS A 548 -35.41 -23.11 -14.90
C HIS A 548 -36.24 -22.15 -14.03
N ASP A 549 -36.74 -22.61 -12.88
CA ASP A 549 -37.53 -21.80 -11.96
C ASP A 549 -36.76 -20.59 -11.39
N VAL A 550 -35.47 -20.79 -11.10
CA VAL A 550 -34.58 -19.71 -10.61
C VAL A 550 -34.36 -18.67 -11.71
N LEU A 551 -34.11 -19.11 -12.94
CA LEU A 551 -33.93 -18.22 -14.09
C LEU A 551 -35.19 -17.41 -14.37
N GLU A 552 -36.35 -18.07 -14.41
CA GLU A 552 -37.64 -17.41 -14.65
C GLU A 552 -37.98 -16.39 -13.58
N LYS A 553 -37.70 -16.68 -12.30
CA LYS A 553 -37.91 -15.73 -11.19
C LYS A 553 -37.09 -14.45 -11.37
N GLU A 554 -35.80 -14.55 -11.70
CA GLU A 554 -34.95 -13.37 -11.90
C GLU A 554 -35.30 -12.59 -13.18
N ILE A 555 -35.68 -13.28 -14.26
CA ILE A 555 -36.16 -12.63 -15.49
C ILE A 555 -37.46 -11.87 -15.21
N LYS A 556 -38.41 -12.49 -14.51
CA LYS A 556 -39.68 -11.85 -14.16
C LYS A 556 -39.46 -10.59 -13.32
N ALA A 557 -38.54 -10.63 -12.36
CA ALA A 557 -38.18 -9.47 -11.55
C ALA A 557 -37.67 -8.30 -12.41
N ILE A 558 -36.88 -8.58 -13.44
CA ILE A 558 -36.40 -7.56 -14.39
C ILE A 558 -37.57 -7.01 -15.22
N LEU A 559 -38.42 -7.89 -15.77
CA LEU A 559 -39.57 -7.47 -16.59
C LEU A 559 -40.57 -6.61 -15.80
N ASP A 560 -40.74 -6.88 -14.50
CA ASP A 560 -41.59 -6.13 -13.59
C ASP A 560 -41.14 -4.66 -13.39
N LEU A 561 -39.96 -4.26 -13.89
CA LEU A 561 -39.55 -2.86 -14.02
C LEU A 561 -40.31 -2.10 -15.11
N GLY A 562 -41.27 -2.73 -15.79
CA GLY A 562 -42.03 -2.15 -16.90
C GLY A 562 -41.36 -2.35 -18.25
N ILE A 563 -40.52 -3.39 -18.38
CA ILE A 563 -39.88 -3.78 -19.63
C ILE A 563 -40.83 -4.69 -20.41
N GLU A 564 -41.11 -4.35 -21.65
CA GLU A 564 -41.89 -5.20 -22.54
C GLU A 564 -40.97 -6.24 -23.21
N ILE A 565 -41.44 -7.48 -23.36
CA ILE A 565 -40.71 -8.52 -24.10
C ILE A 565 -41.62 -9.14 -25.17
N LYS A 566 -41.11 -9.22 -26.39
CA LYS A 566 -41.76 -9.85 -27.55
C LYS A 566 -40.98 -11.09 -27.95
N LEU A 567 -41.49 -12.24 -27.54
CA LEU A 567 -40.95 -13.56 -27.89
C LEU A 567 -41.33 -13.94 -29.33
N ASN A 568 -40.69 -14.99 -29.87
CA ASN A 568 -40.92 -15.47 -31.25
C ASN A 568 -40.79 -14.37 -32.33
N THR A 569 -39.92 -13.38 -32.11
CA THR A 569 -39.75 -12.24 -33.00
C THR A 569 -38.28 -12.09 -33.40
N ARG A 570 -37.94 -12.48 -34.62
CA ARG A 570 -36.59 -12.36 -35.19
C ARG A 570 -36.47 -11.08 -36.02
N VAL A 571 -35.75 -10.11 -35.49
CA VAL A 571 -35.37 -8.89 -36.22
C VAL A 571 -34.56 -9.23 -37.46
N GLY A 572 -34.93 -8.65 -38.59
CA GLY A 572 -34.36 -8.90 -39.93
C GLY A 572 -35.06 -10.01 -40.71
N LYS A 573 -35.98 -10.77 -40.11
CA LYS A 573 -36.86 -11.72 -40.81
C LYS A 573 -38.34 -11.43 -40.59
N ASP A 574 -38.75 -11.38 -39.33
CA ASP A 574 -40.17 -11.21 -38.96
C ASP A 574 -40.55 -9.72 -38.89
N ILE A 575 -39.60 -8.88 -38.48
CA ILE A 575 -39.72 -7.42 -38.46
C ILE A 575 -38.45 -6.79 -39.03
N SER A 576 -38.57 -5.68 -39.74
CA SER A 576 -37.42 -4.96 -40.29
C SER A 576 -36.67 -4.17 -39.20
N PHE A 577 -35.41 -3.81 -39.46
CA PHE A 577 -34.64 -2.98 -38.52
C PHE A 577 -35.19 -1.55 -38.41
N ASP A 578 -35.82 -1.04 -39.47
CA ASP A 578 -36.40 0.30 -39.48
C ASP A 578 -37.70 0.39 -38.66
N GLU A 579 -38.43 -0.72 -38.50
CA GLU A 579 -39.64 -0.80 -37.66
C GLU A 579 -39.37 -0.68 -36.15
N ILE A 580 -38.14 -0.94 -35.71
CA ILE A 580 -37.75 -0.93 -34.29
C ILE A 580 -36.93 0.31 -33.90
N ARG A 581 -36.77 1.26 -34.82
CA ARG A 581 -35.88 2.42 -34.69
C ARG A 581 -36.50 3.61 -33.97
#